data_AF-A0A2N2YXZ5-F1
#
_entry.id   AF-A0A2N2YXZ5-F1
#
_cell.length_a   1.000
_cell.length_b   1.000
_cell.length_c   1.000
_cell.angle_alpha   90.00
_cell.angle_beta   90.00
_cell.angle_gamma   90.00
#
_symmetry.space_group_name_H-M   'P 1'
#
loop_
_entity.id
_entity.type
_entity.pdbx_description
1 polymer ?
#
loop_
_entity_poly.entity_id
_entity_poly.type
_entity_poly.pdbx_seq_one_letter_code
_entity_poly.pdbx_strand_id
1 'polypeptide(L)'
;MLFIWSIQWQEAAEGRIAIVTVAPEREGVMDFIRMVVRTGVKVAIGHTGAEPDIIRRAIEAGVQFSTHLGNGSYAILPKLKNYIWEQLAA
;
A
#
# COMPACT_ATOMS: atom_id res chain seq x y z
N MET A 1 0.67 20.21 5.25
CA MET A 1 -0.72 20.00 5.72
C MET A 1 -1.24 18.71 5.09
N LEU A 2 -0.87 17.57 5.65
CA LEU A 2 -1.28 16.23 5.18
C LEU A 2 -1.51 15.37 6.44
N PHE A 3 -2.58 14.57 6.45
CA PHE A 3 -3.01 13.62 7.50
C PHE A 3 -3.98 14.08 8.61
N ILE A 4 -5.16 14.55 8.18
CA ILE A 4 -6.39 14.59 9.00
C ILE A 4 -7.23 13.29 8.81
N TRP A 5 -6.70 12.29 8.09
CA TRP A 5 -7.51 11.40 7.24
C TRP A 5 -7.98 10.06 7.84
N SER A 6 -7.19 9.37 8.67
CA SER A 6 -7.56 8.00 9.09
C SER A 6 -8.74 7.98 10.06
N ILE A 7 -8.81 8.97 10.95
CA ILE A 7 -9.85 9.02 11.98
C ILE A 7 -11.19 9.39 11.36
N GLN A 8 -11.27 10.47 10.57
CA GLN A 8 -12.54 10.96 10.04
C GLN A 8 -13.26 9.94 9.16
N TRP A 9 -12.52 9.20 8.34
CA TRP A 9 -13.10 8.18 7.47
C TRP A 9 -13.53 6.94 8.23
N GLN A 10 -12.72 6.53 9.21
CA GLN A 10 -13.09 5.39 10.02
C GLN A 10 -14.28 5.73 10.93
N GLU A 11 -14.37 6.96 11.43
CA GLU A 11 -15.56 7.50 12.12
C GLU A 11 -16.78 7.51 11.20
N ALA A 12 -16.65 8.03 9.99
CA ALA A 12 -17.74 8.06 9.00
C ALA A 12 -18.20 6.65 8.57
N ALA A 13 -17.28 5.68 8.58
CA ALA A 13 -17.56 4.27 8.32
C ALA A 13 -17.97 3.48 9.57
N GLU A 14 -18.15 4.13 10.72
CA GLU A 14 -18.48 3.48 12.00
C GLU A 14 -17.52 2.34 12.36
N GLY A 15 -16.23 2.51 12.06
CA GLY A 15 -15.20 1.50 12.33
C GLY A 15 -15.13 0.34 11.34
N ARG A 16 -15.85 0.40 10.21
CA ARG A 16 -16.00 -0.75 9.30
C ARG A 16 -14.94 -0.86 8.20
N ILE A 17 -14.06 0.12 8.03
CA ILE A 17 -12.97 -0.02 7.06
C ILE A 17 -12.02 -1.10 7.56
N ALA A 18 -11.92 -2.20 6.81
CA ALA A 18 -11.08 -3.34 7.17
C ALA A 18 -9.77 -3.39 6.38
N ILE A 19 -9.77 -2.85 5.16
CA ILE A 19 -8.62 -2.84 4.25
C ILE A 19 -8.55 -1.54 3.45
N VAL A 20 -7.35 -1.05 3.18
CA VAL A 20 -7.09 0.07 2.26
C VAL A 20 -6.03 -0.31 1.24
N THR A 21 -6.26 0.05 -0.03
CA THR A 21 -5.27 -0.11 -1.10
C THR A 21 -4.50 1.19 -1.29
N VAL A 22 -3.18 1.12 -1.40
CA VAL A 22 -2.30 2.29 -1.61
C VAL A 22 -1.27 2.06 -2.70
N ALA A 23 -0.86 3.16 -3.34
CA ALA A 23 0.34 3.21 -4.17
C ALA A 23 1.50 3.79 -3.33
N PRO A 24 2.46 2.96 -2.88
CA PRO A 24 3.44 3.33 -1.85
C PRO A 24 4.46 4.39 -2.28
N GLU A 25 4.61 4.63 -3.59
CA GLU A 25 5.48 5.67 -4.15
C GLU A 25 4.92 7.10 -4.03
N ARG A 26 3.64 7.25 -3.67
CA ARG A 26 3.02 8.57 -3.53
C ARG A 26 3.48 9.26 -2.26
N GLU A 27 3.60 10.59 -2.34
CA GLU A 27 4.05 11.41 -1.23
C GLU A 27 3.19 11.18 0.03
N GLY A 28 3.86 11.01 1.18
CA GLY A 28 3.22 10.77 2.47
C GLY A 28 2.63 9.36 2.68
N VAL A 29 2.52 8.51 1.65
CA VAL A 29 1.90 7.19 1.80
C VAL A 29 2.70 6.29 2.74
N MET A 30 4.02 6.42 2.81
CA MET A 30 4.79 5.60 3.74
C MET A 30 4.48 5.89 5.22
N ASP A 31 4.25 7.16 5.57
CA ASP A 31 3.77 7.54 6.90
C ASP A 31 2.32 7.10 7.13
N PHE A 32 1.50 7.20 6.08
CA PHE A 32 0.12 6.72 6.10
C PHE A 32 0.03 5.22 6.40
N ILE A 33 0.86 4.39 5.76
CA ILE A 33 0.93 2.95 6.00
C ILE A 33 1.20 2.69 7.49
N ARG A 34 2.27 3.28 8.04
CA ARG A 34 2.63 3.13 9.46
C ARG A 34 1.50 3.53 10.41
N MET A 35 0.81 4.61 10.09
CA MET A 35 -0.33 5.08 10.88
C MET A 35 -1.51 4.11 10.81
N VAL A 36 -1.91 3.68 9.62
CA VAL A 36 -3.08 2.82 9.40
C VAL A 36 -2.88 1.45 10.01
N VAL A 37 -1.69 0.85 9.84
CA VAL A 37 -1.38 -0.48 10.41
C VAL A 37 -1.57 -0.50 11.93
N ARG A 38 -1.25 0.59 12.64
CA ARG A 38 -1.46 0.72 14.09
C ARG A 38 -2.93 0.71 14.52
N THR A 39 -3.86 0.96 13.60
CA THR A 39 -5.30 0.92 13.86
C THR A 39 -5.91 -0.49 13.70
N GLY A 40 -5.13 -1.46 13.21
CA GLY A 40 -5.60 -2.82 12.90
C GLY A 40 -6.18 -2.99 11.50
N VAL A 41 -6.42 -1.88 10.78
CA VAL A 41 -6.82 -1.89 9.36
C VAL A 41 -5.68 -2.45 8.50
N LYS A 42 -6.03 -3.36 7.58
CA LYS A 42 -5.08 -3.98 6.66
C LYS A 42 -4.69 -3.01 5.55
N VAL A 43 -3.45 -3.08 5.11
CA VAL A 43 -2.97 -2.29 3.97
C VAL A 43 -2.53 -3.23 2.86
N ALA A 44 -3.00 -2.92 1.65
CA ALA A 44 -2.66 -3.61 0.41
C ALA A 44 -1.93 -2.66 -0.56
N ILE A 45 -1.00 -3.19 -1.34
CA ILE A 45 -0.39 -2.47 -2.46
C ILE A 45 -1.22 -2.69 -3.72
N GLY A 46 -1.46 -1.62 -4.48
CA GLY A 46 -2.11 -1.71 -5.78
C GLY A 46 -2.00 -0.40 -6.54
N HIS A 47 -2.33 -0.44 -7.84
CA HIS A 47 -2.27 0.74 -8.71
C HIS A 47 -0.93 1.48 -8.65
N THR A 48 0.16 0.71 -8.66
CA THR A 48 1.52 1.20 -8.40
C THR A 48 2.44 0.98 -9.60
N GLY A 49 3.36 1.93 -9.77
CA GLY A 49 4.54 1.84 -10.63
C GLY A 49 5.84 1.93 -9.83
N ALA A 50 5.80 1.63 -8.53
CA ALA A 50 6.91 1.85 -7.61
C ALA A 50 8.17 1.03 -7.97
N GLU A 51 9.34 1.59 -7.67
CA GLU A 51 10.58 0.81 -7.69
C GLU A 51 10.54 -0.31 -6.63
N PRO A 52 11.19 -1.46 -6.85
CA PRO A 52 11.24 -2.58 -5.91
C PRO A 52 11.61 -2.19 -4.46
N ASP A 53 12.55 -1.26 -4.28
CA ASP A 53 12.97 -0.82 -2.94
C ASP A 53 11.88 -0.03 -2.19
N ILE A 54 10.95 0.61 -2.90
CA ILE A 54 9.79 1.25 -2.29
C ILE A 54 8.81 0.18 -1.79
N ILE A 55 8.63 -0.90 -2.54
CA ILE A 55 7.79 -2.05 -2.12
C ILE A 55 8.35 -2.67 -0.85
N ARG A 56 9.67 -2.94 -0.80
CA ARG A 56 10.34 -3.48 0.40
C ARG A 56 10.10 -2.61 1.62
N ARG A 57 10.27 -1.29 1.49
CA ARG A 57 10.00 -0.34 2.59
C ARG A 57 8.53 -0.32 3.00
N ALA A 58 7.60 -0.52 2.06
CA ALA A 58 6.17 -0.61 2.38
C ALA A 58 5.84 -1.90 3.15
N ILE A 59 6.49 -3.01 2.81
CA ILE A 59 6.40 -4.28 3.55
C ILE A 59 6.95 -4.11 4.96
N GLU A 60 8.13 -3.50 5.11
CA GLU A 60 8.73 -3.17 6.42
C GLU A 60 7.83 -2.24 7.24
N ALA A 61 7.07 -1.35 6.59
CA ALA A 61 6.09 -0.48 7.24
C ALA A 61 4.78 -1.19 7.65
N GLY A 62 4.59 -2.44 7.23
CA GLY A 62 3.47 -3.30 7.67
C GLY A 62 2.39 -3.59 6.63
N VAL A 63 2.63 -3.36 5.33
CA VAL A 63 1.75 -3.88 4.27
C VAL A 63 1.72 -5.41 4.32
N GLN A 64 0.56 -6.00 4.07
CA GLN A 64 0.38 -7.47 4.11
C GLN A 64 -0.28 -8.08 2.87
N PHE A 65 -0.73 -7.25 1.92
CA PHE A 65 -1.55 -7.71 0.80
C PHE A 65 -1.14 -7.04 -0.51
N SER A 66 -1.44 -7.72 -1.62
CA SER A 66 -1.45 -7.14 -2.96
C SER A 66 -2.89 -7.12 -3.48
N THR A 67 -3.36 -5.96 -3.90
CA THR A 67 -4.67 -5.82 -4.54
C THR A 67 -4.56 -6.35 -5.97
N HIS A 68 -5.37 -7.36 -6.31
CA HIS A 68 -5.51 -7.97 -7.64
C HIS A 68 -4.19 -8.10 -8.43
N LEU A 69 -3.20 -8.78 -7.84
CA LEU A 69 -1.81 -8.85 -8.33
C LEU A 69 -1.72 -9.02 -9.86
N GLY A 70 -0.91 -8.17 -10.48
CA GLY A 70 -0.76 -8.06 -11.94
C GLY A 70 -1.69 -7.03 -12.58
N ASN A 71 -2.88 -6.78 -12.03
CA ASN A 71 -3.79 -5.73 -12.50
C ASN A 71 -3.44 -4.37 -11.85
N GLY A 72 -3.66 -3.27 -12.58
CA GLY A 72 -3.25 -1.94 -12.14
C GLY A 72 -1.73 -1.74 -12.11
N SER A 73 -1.00 -2.56 -12.86
CA SER A 73 0.44 -2.46 -13.09
C SER A 73 0.74 -1.92 -14.50
N TYR A 74 2.00 -1.64 -14.82
CA TYR A 74 2.39 -1.34 -16.19
C TYR A 74 2.10 -2.52 -17.13
N ALA A 75 1.68 -2.21 -18.36
CA ALA A 75 1.36 -3.23 -19.38
C ALA A 75 2.57 -4.09 -19.78
N ILE A 76 3.78 -3.53 -19.69
CA ILE A 76 5.04 -4.22 -19.95
C ILE A 76 5.93 -3.99 -18.74
N LEU A 77 6.41 -5.08 -18.14
CA LEU A 77 7.34 -5.04 -17.02
C LEU A 77 8.67 -5.70 -17.40
N PRO A 78 9.81 -5.19 -16.89
CA PRO A 78 11.07 -5.88 -17.01
C PRO A 78 10.99 -7.26 -16.36
N LYS A 79 11.63 -8.26 -16.97
CA LYS A 79 11.59 -9.64 -16.47
C LYS A 79 12.14 -9.77 -15.03
N LEU A 80 13.23 -9.06 -14.72
CA LEU A 80 13.99 -9.27 -13.47
C LEU A 80 13.84 -8.15 -12.45
N LYS A 81 13.76 -6.89 -12.89
CA LYS A 81 13.62 -5.74 -11.98
C LYS A 81 12.21 -5.18 -12.10
N ASN A 82 11.27 -5.75 -11.37
CA ASN A 82 9.90 -5.26 -11.29
C ASN A 82 9.34 -5.44 -9.87
N TYR A 83 8.31 -4.67 -9.54
CA TYR A 83 7.68 -4.64 -8.22
C TYR A 83 6.71 -5.81 -7.96
N ILE A 84 6.47 -6.69 -8.93
CA ILE A 84 5.68 -7.91 -8.71
C ILE A 84 6.49 -8.92 -7.91
N TRP A 85 7.79 -9.04 -8.17
CA TRP A 85 8.66 -9.95 -7.42
C TRP A 85 8.68 -9.63 -5.93
N GLU A 86 8.81 -8.36 -5.57
CA GLU A 86 8.81 -7.94 -4.17
C GLU A 86 7.44 -8.12 -3.50
N GLN A 87 6.35 -7.93 -4.24
CA GLN A 87 5.00 -8.20 -3.72
C GLN A 87 4.73 -9.69 -3.48
N LEU A 88 5.40 -10.59 -4.19
CA LEU A 88 5.28 -12.05 -4.03
C LEU A 88 6.20 -12.63 -2.96
N ALA A 89 7.34 -12.00 -2.72
CA ALA A 89 8.36 -12.48 -1.78
C ALA A 89 8.08 -12.10 -0.32
N ALA A 90 7.04 -11.29 -0.08
CA ALA A 90 6.66 -10.70 1.20
C ALA A 90 5.79 -11.60 2.07
#